data_AF-A0A1I6GY11-F1
#
_entry.id   AF-A0A1I6GY11-F1
#
_cell.length_a   1.000
_cell.length_b   1.000
_cell.length_c   1.000
_cell.angle_alpha   90.00
_cell.angle_beta   90.00
_cell.angle_gamma   90.00
#
_symmetry.space_group_name_H-M   'P 1'
#
loop_
_entity.id
_entity.type
_entity.pdbx_description
1 polymer ?
#
loop_
_entity_poly.entity_id
_entity_poly.type
_entity_poly.pdbx_seq_one_letter_code
_entity_poly.pdbx_strand_id
1 'polypeptide(L)'
;MQRSIDIIDRNIVIINTWLKDISEEIGDIDEEQAWGRLRAVLLTVRDRIETDEAIHFGAQLPIIVRGLFYEQWKPTETPRKWRHRDEYLEAVNSNIDGPDIDAELTVKAVLKVMDRHLEPGELKKVKEMHSKEVWDLWPE
;
A
#
# COMPACT_ATOMS: atom_id res chain seq x y z
N MET A 1 -2.41 -18.94 31.72
CA MET A 1 -1.89 -17.74 31.03
C MET A 1 -1.95 -18.05 29.54
N GLN A 2 -2.92 -17.48 28.83
CA GLN A 2 -3.12 -17.76 27.41
C GLN A 2 -1.83 -17.36 26.68
N ARG A 3 -1.11 -18.30 26.06
CA ARG A 3 -0.06 -17.96 25.10
C ARG A 3 -0.74 -17.08 24.06
N SER A 4 -0.35 -15.82 23.98
CA SER A 4 -0.63 -15.06 22.76
C SER A 4 -0.18 -15.92 21.59
N ILE A 5 -0.98 -15.94 20.53
CA ILE A 5 -0.62 -16.76 19.37
C ILE A 5 0.60 -16.05 18.78
N ASP A 6 1.81 -16.62 18.93
CA ASP A 6 3.11 -16.00 18.57
C ASP A 6 3.10 -15.33 17.17
N ILE A 7 2.27 -15.83 16.25
CA ILE A 7 2.07 -15.28 14.92
C ILE A 7 1.43 -13.89 14.93
N ILE A 8 0.47 -13.62 15.82
CA ILE A 8 -0.21 -12.33 15.96
C ILE A 8 0.78 -11.29 16.49
N ASP A 9 1.48 -11.60 17.59
CA ASP A 9 2.48 -10.70 18.17
C ASP A 9 3.57 -10.34 17.15
N ARG A 10 4.06 -11.34 16.39
CA ARG A 10 5.04 -11.10 15.33
C ARG A 10 4.50 -10.18 14.24
N ASN A 11 3.24 -10.34 13.83
CA ASN A 11 2.65 -9.47 12.81
C ASN A 11 2.43 -8.03 13.31
N ILE A 12 2.15 -7.85 14.60
CA ILE A 12 2.09 -6.51 15.23
C ILE A 12 3.46 -5.83 15.16
N VAL A 13 4.54 -6.55 15.46
CA VAL A 13 5.90 -6.00 15.33
C VAL A 13 6.23 -5.64 13.88
N ILE A 14 5.87 -6.49 12.92
CA ILE A 14 6.08 -6.22 11.49
C ILE A 14 5.36 -4.95 11.06
N ILE A 15 4.07 -4.81 11.38
CA ILE A 15 3.30 -3.62 10.96
C ILE A 15 3.82 -2.35 11.63
N ASN A 16 4.16 -2.38 12.92
CA ASN A 16 4.74 -1.21 13.58
C ASN A 16 6.07 -0.80 12.94
N THR A 17 6.86 -1.77 12.46
CA THR A 17 8.09 -1.48 11.71
C THR A 17 7.76 -0.79 10.38
N TRP A 18 6.77 -1.27 9.62
CA TRP A 18 6.34 -0.63 8.38
C TRP A 18 5.83 0.79 8.60
N LEU A 19 5.00 1.01 9.63
CA LEU A 19 4.45 2.32 9.94
C LEU A 19 5.54 3.32 10.35
N LYS A 20 6.53 2.86 11.12
CA LYS A 20 7.70 3.67 11.48
C LYS A 20 8.53 4.04 10.25
N ASP A 21 8.81 3.08 9.37
CA ASP A 21 9.57 3.35 8.15
C ASP A 21 8.83 4.30 7.20
N ILE A 22 7.49 4.19 7.10
CA ILE A 22 6.66 5.12 6.31
C ILE A 22 6.68 6.52 6.93
N SER A 23 6.58 6.60 8.26
CA SER A 23 6.68 7.86 8.99
C SER A 23 7.99 8.58 8.68
N GLU A 24 9.12 7.88 8.78
CA GLU A 24 10.45 8.42 8.52
C GLU A 24 10.60 8.89 7.06
N GLU A 25 10.07 8.16 6.08
CA GLU A 25 10.15 8.52 4.65
C GLU A 25 9.28 9.74 4.27
N ILE A 26 8.23 10.03 5.04
CA ILE A 26 7.29 11.14 4.77
C ILE A 26 7.62 12.39 5.62
N GLY A 27 8.52 12.29 6.59
CA GLY A 27 8.97 13.41 7.43
C GLY A 27 8.42 13.37 8.87
N ASP A 28 8.50 12.21 9.51
CA ASP A 28 8.19 11.97 10.93
C ASP A 28 6.74 12.26 11.33
N ILE A 29 5.78 11.81 10.50
CA ILE A 29 4.35 11.83 10.83
C ILE A 29 4.01 10.79 11.93
N ASP A 30 2.86 10.92 12.60
CA ASP A 30 2.46 9.90 13.57
C ASP A 30 2.03 8.57 12.91
N GLU A 31 1.96 7.50 13.72
CA GLU A 31 1.65 6.15 13.26
C GLU A 31 0.23 6.01 12.68
N GLU A 32 -0.74 6.80 13.15
CA GLU A 32 -2.11 6.78 12.64
C GLU A 32 -2.17 7.42 11.24
N GLN A 33 -1.45 8.52 11.05
CA GLN A 33 -1.26 9.11 9.73
C GLN A 33 -0.53 8.14 8.79
N ALA A 34 0.56 7.50 9.24
CA ALA A 34 1.29 6.50 8.46
C ALA A 34 0.41 5.30 8.07
N TRP A 35 -0.49 4.87 8.96
CA TRP A 35 -1.49 3.84 8.66
C TRP A 35 -2.45 4.29 7.56
N GLY A 36 -2.95 5.53 7.63
CA GLY A 36 -3.77 6.14 6.58
C GLY A 36 -3.04 6.19 5.22
N ARG A 37 -1.75 6.51 5.22
CA ARG A 37 -0.90 6.50 4.01
C ARG A 37 -0.75 5.10 3.43
N LEU A 38 -0.41 4.12 4.26
CA LEU A 38 -0.32 2.71 3.85
C LEU A 38 -1.63 2.23 3.24
N ARG A 39 -2.75 2.49 3.92
CA ARG A 39 -4.10 2.14 3.47
C ARG A 39 -4.39 2.72 2.09
N ALA A 40 -4.24 4.03 1.93
CA ALA A 40 -4.59 4.69 0.68
C ALA A 40 -3.81 4.16 -0.52
N VAL A 41 -2.50 3.94 -0.36
CA VAL A 41 -1.66 3.41 -1.43
C VAL A 41 -2.02 1.95 -1.73
N LEU A 42 -2.22 1.10 -0.71
CA LEU A 42 -2.61 -0.30 -0.91
C LEU A 42 -3.94 -0.44 -1.65
N LEU A 43 -4.95 0.33 -1.26
CA LEU A 43 -6.27 0.31 -1.90
C LEU A 43 -6.19 0.81 -3.34
N THR A 44 -5.39 1.85 -3.60
CA THR A 44 -5.17 2.36 -4.96
C THR A 44 -4.46 1.33 -5.84
N VAL A 45 -3.37 0.73 -5.35
CA VAL A 45 -2.65 -0.32 -6.07
C VAL A 45 -3.56 -1.51 -6.38
N ARG A 46 -4.35 -1.96 -5.39
CA ARG A 46 -5.33 -3.05 -5.56
C ARG A 46 -6.35 -2.72 -6.64
N ASP A 47 -6.95 -1.54 -6.56
CA ASP A 47 -8.06 -1.18 -7.43
C ASP A 47 -7.62 -0.99 -8.88
N ARG A 48 -6.31 -0.81 -9.13
CA ARG A 48 -5.75 -0.65 -10.48
C ARG A 48 -5.41 -1.96 -11.18
N ILE A 49 -5.25 -3.07 -10.47
CA ILE A 49 -4.81 -4.37 -11.02
C ILE A 49 -5.97 -5.35 -11.19
N GLU A 50 -5.75 -6.39 -12.00
CA GLU A 50 -6.75 -7.44 -12.24
C GLU A 50 -7.01 -8.24 -10.94
N THR A 51 -8.22 -8.81 -10.82
CA THR A 51 -8.66 -9.50 -9.59
C THR A 51 -7.72 -10.63 -9.18
N ASP A 52 -7.29 -11.46 -10.13
CA ASP A 52 -6.39 -12.59 -9.86
C ASP A 52 -5.01 -12.10 -9.39
N GLU A 53 -4.51 -11.01 -9.99
CA GLU A 53 -3.24 -10.40 -9.62
C GLU A 53 -3.30 -9.75 -8.23
N ALA A 54 -4.44 -9.11 -7.89
CA ALA A 54 -4.69 -8.63 -6.54
C ALA A 54 -4.68 -9.76 -5.51
N ILE A 55 -5.27 -10.91 -5.85
CA ILE A 55 -5.29 -12.09 -4.97
C ILE A 55 -3.86 -12.61 -4.74
N HIS A 56 -3.08 -12.75 -5.81
CA HIS A 56 -1.68 -13.18 -5.74
C HIS A 56 -0.83 -12.21 -4.94
N PHE A 57 -0.96 -10.91 -5.18
CA PHE A 57 -0.23 -9.89 -4.45
C PHE A 57 -0.60 -9.87 -2.96
N GLY A 58 -1.89 -9.90 -2.64
CA GLY A 58 -2.38 -9.94 -1.26
C GLY A 58 -1.86 -11.14 -0.46
N ALA A 59 -1.57 -12.27 -1.12
CA ALA A 59 -0.98 -13.44 -0.48
C ALA A 59 0.46 -13.20 0.03
N GLN A 60 1.19 -12.24 -0.54
CA GLN A 60 2.54 -11.87 -0.10
C GLN A 60 2.55 -10.92 1.10
N LEU A 61 1.42 -10.27 1.40
CA LEU A 61 1.34 -9.29 2.47
C LEU A 61 1.30 -9.94 3.86
N PRO A 62 1.91 -9.32 4.90
CA PRO A 62 1.69 -9.69 6.30
C PRO A 62 0.21 -9.72 6.66
N ILE A 63 -0.20 -10.54 7.64
CA ILE A 63 -1.62 -10.88 7.83
C ILE A 63 -2.52 -9.66 8.10
N ILE A 64 -2.02 -8.68 8.86
CA ILE A 64 -2.75 -7.45 9.19
C ILE A 64 -2.86 -6.56 7.95
N VAL A 65 -1.75 -6.38 7.22
CA VAL A 65 -1.70 -5.61 5.98
C VAL A 65 -2.58 -6.24 4.90
N ARG A 66 -2.65 -7.56 4.85
CA ARG A 66 -3.57 -8.31 3.97
C ARG A 66 -5.03 -8.03 4.31
N GLY A 67 -5.37 -7.96 5.60
CA GLY A 67 -6.71 -7.56 6.04
C GLY A 67 -7.08 -6.16 5.55
N LEU A 68 -6.15 -5.21 5.70
CA LEU A 68 -6.28 -3.84 5.19
C LEU A 68 -6.44 -3.82 3.67
N PHE A 69 -5.64 -4.59 2.94
CA PHE A 69 -5.66 -4.67 1.49
C PHE A 69 -7.01 -5.13 0.95
N TYR A 70 -7.67 -6.11 1.60
CA TYR A 70 -9.00 -6.57 1.18
C TYR A 70 -10.17 -5.78 1.78
N GLU A 71 -9.89 -4.79 2.63
CA GLU A 71 -10.93 -3.98 3.25
C GLU A 71 -11.77 -3.25 2.20
N GLN A 72 -13.10 -3.31 2.35
CA GLN A 72 -14.09 -2.63 1.50
C GLN A 72 -13.97 -2.95 0.00
N TRP A 73 -13.27 -4.02 -0.38
CA TRP A 73 -13.07 -4.35 -1.79
C TRP A 73 -14.36 -4.82 -2.45
N LYS A 74 -14.64 -4.26 -3.63
CA LYS A 74 -15.71 -4.70 -4.53
C LYS A 74 -15.10 -5.14 -5.87
N PRO A 75 -14.81 -6.43 -6.06
CA PRO A 75 -14.15 -6.92 -7.28
C PRO A 75 -14.87 -6.53 -8.58
N THR A 76 -16.20 -6.41 -8.55
CA THR A 76 -17.02 -6.02 -9.70
C THR A 76 -16.80 -4.57 -10.16
N GLU A 77 -16.18 -3.73 -9.33
CA GLU A 77 -15.86 -2.33 -9.64
C GLU A 77 -14.37 -2.14 -10.01
N THR A 78 -13.59 -3.23 -10.08
CA THR A 78 -12.15 -3.24 -10.40
C THR A 78 -11.88 -4.08 -11.67
N PRO A 79 -10.84 -3.77 -12.47
CA PRO A 79 -9.86 -2.71 -12.28
C PRO A 79 -10.38 -1.32 -12.67
N ARG A 80 -10.04 -0.32 -11.84
CA ARG A 80 -10.19 1.11 -12.12
C ARG A 80 -9.18 1.52 -13.18
N LYS A 81 -9.63 2.20 -14.23
CA LYS A 81 -8.78 2.62 -15.35
C LYS A 81 -8.32 4.07 -15.18
N TRP A 82 -7.43 4.33 -14.24
CA TRP A 82 -6.69 5.59 -14.17
C TRP A 82 -5.57 5.56 -15.22
N ARG A 83 -5.74 6.37 -16.26
CA ARG A 83 -4.80 6.43 -17.39
C ARG A 83 -3.72 7.47 -17.14
N HIS A 84 -4.08 8.53 -16.43
CA HIS A 84 -3.22 9.67 -16.19
C HIS A 84 -2.70 9.69 -14.75
N ARG A 85 -1.49 10.25 -14.58
CA ARG A 85 -0.87 10.42 -13.25
C ARG A 85 -1.80 11.13 -12.27
N ASP A 86 -2.45 12.22 -12.68
CA ASP A 86 -3.31 13.03 -11.82
C ASP A 86 -4.52 12.24 -11.31
N GLU A 87 -5.12 11.40 -12.15
CA GLU A 87 -6.24 10.52 -11.75
C GLU A 87 -5.80 9.49 -10.69
N TYR A 88 -4.57 8.98 -10.85
CA TYR A 88 -3.99 8.02 -9.90
C TYR A 88 -3.69 8.68 -8.55
N LEU A 89 -3.05 9.84 -8.56
CA LEU A 89 -2.71 10.59 -7.35
C LEU A 89 -3.97 11.11 -6.64
N GLU A 90 -5.00 11.52 -7.38
CA GLU A 90 -6.29 11.90 -6.82
C GLU A 90 -6.99 10.72 -6.13
N ALA A 91 -6.89 9.52 -6.71
CA ALA A 91 -7.43 8.31 -6.08
C ALA A 91 -6.71 7.96 -4.77
N VAL A 92 -5.39 8.20 -4.68
CA VAL A 92 -4.65 8.06 -3.43
C VAL A 92 -5.14 9.09 -2.42
N ASN A 93 -5.19 10.37 -2.81
CA ASN A 93 -5.58 11.46 -1.92
C ASN A 93 -7.01 11.29 -1.38
N SER A 94 -7.95 10.83 -2.21
CA SER A 94 -9.33 10.53 -1.84
C SER A 94 -9.48 9.45 -0.75
N ASN A 95 -8.44 8.63 -0.53
CA ASN A 95 -8.42 7.59 0.48
C ASN A 95 -7.74 8.00 1.78
N ILE A 96 -7.37 9.28 1.92
CA ILE A 96 -6.66 9.79 3.09
C ILE A 96 -7.43 10.94 3.72
N ASP A 97 -7.61 10.88 5.04
CA ASP A 97 -8.20 11.96 5.80
C ASP A 97 -7.14 13.02 6.15
N GLY A 98 -7.48 14.29 5.92
CA GLY A 98 -6.67 15.46 6.30
C GLY A 98 -6.34 16.41 5.14
N PRO A 99 -6.00 17.68 5.45
CA PRO A 99 -5.61 18.67 4.44
C PRO A 99 -4.16 18.49 3.97
N ASP A 100 -3.87 19.03 2.77
CA ASP A 100 -2.52 19.28 2.23
C ASP A 100 -1.56 18.07 2.16
N ILE A 101 -2.09 16.92 1.72
CA ILE A 101 -1.31 15.68 1.60
C ILE A 101 -0.56 15.65 0.26
N ASP A 102 0.77 15.50 0.32
CA ASP A 102 1.57 15.20 -0.86
C ASP A 102 1.37 13.74 -1.26
N ALA A 103 0.45 13.50 -2.20
CA ALA A 103 0.11 12.17 -2.70
C ALA A 103 1.30 11.51 -3.41
N GLU A 104 2.15 12.27 -4.10
CA GLU A 104 3.30 11.74 -4.81
C GLU A 104 4.37 11.23 -3.82
N LEU A 105 4.72 12.05 -2.83
CA LEU A 105 5.61 11.64 -1.74
C LEU A 105 5.04 10.41 -1.02
N THR A 106 3.74 10.42 -0.74
CA THR A 106 3.05 9.31 -0.08
C THR A 106 3.20 8.00 -0.85
N VAL A 107 2.91 7.99 -2.16
CA VAL A 107 3.03 6.79 -2.99
C VAL A 107 4.48 6.30 -3.01
N LYS A 108 5.44 7.21 -3.26
CA LYS A 108 6.87 6.87 -3.31
C LYS A 108 7.35 6.24 -2.01
N ALA A 109 7.03 6.87 -0.88
CA ALA A 109 7.44 6.41 0.45
C ALA A 109 6.85 5.03 0.76
N VAL A 110 5.54 4.84 0.58
CA VAL A 110 4.89 3.56 0.89
C VAL A 110 5.40 2.44 -0.02
N LEU A 111 5.50 2.66 -1.33
CA LEU A 111 6.00 1.64 -2.26
C LEU A 111 7.47 1.28 -1.96
N LYS A 112 8.29 2.25 -1.59
CA LYS A 112 9.69 2.02 -1.16
C LYS A 112 9.76 1.17 0.10
N VAL A 113 8.92 1.41 1.09
CA VAL A 113 8.86 0.58 2.31
C VAL A 113 8.38 -0.82 1.97
N MET A 114 7.33 -0.96 1.16
CA MET A 114 6.84 -2.27 0.73
C MET A 114 7.92 -3.08 0.01
N ASP A 115 8.71 -2.46 -0.87
CA ASP A 115 9.81 -3.12 -1.59
C ASP A 115 10.92 -3.62 -0.67
N ARG A 116 11.25 -2.87 0.40
CA ARG A 116 12.24 -3.28 1.41
C ARG A 116 11.82 -4.52 2.20
N HIS A 117 10.51 -4.70 2.41
CA HIS A 117 9.97 -5.71 3.31
C HIS A 117 9.38 -6.94 2.59
N LEU A 118 9.04 -6.83 1.31
CA LEU A 118 8.50 -7.92 0.52
C LEU A 118 9.60 -8.68 -0.24
N GLU A 119 9.26 -9.85 -0.77
CA GLU A 119 10.21 -10.62 -1.56
C GLU A 119 10.63 -9.87 -2.83
N PRO A 120 11.91 -9.96 -3.24
CA PRO A 120 12.41 -9.26 -4.41
C PRO A 120 11.59 -9.57 -5.66
N GLY A 121 11.14 -8.51 -6.34
CA GLY A 121 10.42 -8.60 -7.61
C GLY A 121 8.90 -8.74 -7.49
N GLU A 122 8.33 -8.86 -6.29
CA GLU A 122 6.87 -8.86 -6.12
C GLU A 122 6.26 -7.50 -6.51
N LEU A 123 6.88 -6.39 -6.09
CA LEU A 123 6.43 -5.06 -6.51
C LEU A 123 6.64 -4.79 -8.01
N LYS A 124 7.68 -5.38 -8.60
CA LYS A 124 7.98 -5.19 -10.02
C LYS A 124 6.86 -5.71 -10.92
N LYS A 125 6.30 -6.89 -10.61
CA LYS A 125 5.16 -7.45 -11.35
C LYS A 125 3.94 -6.52 -11.27
N VAL A 126 3.67 -5.96 -10.09
CA VAL A 126 2.55 -5.05 -9.87
C VAL A 126 2.76 -3.71 -10.59
N LYS A 127 3.98 -3.17 -10.57
CA LYS A 127 4.38 -1.96 -11.32
C LYS A 127 4.06 -2.08 -12.81
N GLU A 128 4.35 -3.24 -13.41
CA GLU A 128 4.14 -3.49 -14.84
C GLU A 128 2.65 -3.49 -15.25
N MET A 129 1.72 -3.63 -14.28
CA MET A 129 0.26 -3.57 -14.51
C MET A 129 -0.29 -2.12 -14.45
N HIS A 130 0.53 -1.17 -13.99
CA HIS A 130 0.19 0.25 -13.88
C HIS A 130 0.58 1.03 -15.14
N SER A 131 0.01 2.24 -15.31
CA SER A 131 0.39 3.14 -16.41
C SER A 131 1.86 3.53 -16.30
N LYS A 132 2.56 3.66 -17.44
CA LYS A 132 3.96 4.12 -17.45
C LYS A 132 4.13 5.53 -16.87
N GLU A 133 3.07 6.34 -16.86
CA GLU A 133 3.09 7.70 -16.28
C GLU A 133 3.30 7.74 -14.76
N VAL A 134 3.15 6.61 -14.07
CA VAL A 134 3.40 6.52 -12.62
C VAL A 134 4.62 5.69 -12.29
N TRP A 135 5.35 5.12 -13.27
CA TRP A 135 6.45 4.20 -12.99
C TRP A 135 7.63 4.83 -12.23
N ASP A 136 7.80 6.15 -12.31
CA ASP A 136 8.77 6.92 -11.53
C ASP A 136 8.38 7.05 -10.04
N LEU A 137 7.14 6.71 -9.67
CA LEU A 137 6.71 6.61 -8.29
C LEU A 137 7.11 5.26 -7.64
N TRP A 138 7.43 4.26 -8.45
CA TRP A 138 7.74 2.91 -8.00
C TRP A 138 9.25 2.73 -7.84
N PRO A 139 9.70 1.87 -6.91
CA PRO A 139 11.10 1.47 -6.82
C PRO A 139 11.59 0.80 -8.11
N GLU A 140 12.91 0.75 -8.29
CA GLU A 140 13.58 0.20 -9.49
C GLU A 140 13.39 -1.31 -9.64
#